data_AF-A0A7K0J151-F1
#
_entry.id   AF-A0A7K0J151-F1
#
_cell.length_a   1.000
_cell.length_b   1.000
_cell.length_c   1.000
_cell.angle_alpha   90.00
_cell.angle_beta   90.00
_cell.angle_gamma   90.00
#
_symmetry.space_group_name_H-M   'P 1'
#
loop_
_entity.id
_entity.type
_entity.pdbx_description
1 polymer ?
#
loop_
_entity_poly.entity_id
_entity_poly.type
_entity_poly.pdbx_seq_one_letter_code
_entity_poly.pdbx_strand_id
1 'polypeptide(L)'
;MRYLILSTALLSSLLVSVGYCSAGDKTASEKFGASPHTETGDCTICHLYSAETLRSWFVFGSTKKLLNGNLNEVCRNCHGSGFGHGVGKKTKVNHANLPLNHDGEITCATTCHDMHVRTEDQKQKYFHLRRPFDSLCISCHDT
;
A
#
# COMPACT_ATOMS: atom_id res chain seq x y z
N MET A 1 30.52 -53.02 -24.48
CA MET A 1 30.45 -51.81 -25.34
C MET A 1 29.03 -51.26 -25.23
N ARG A 2 28.83 -50.14 -24.52
CA ARG A 2 28.46 -48.80 -25.08
C ARG A 2 27.16 -48.89 -25.91
N TYR A 3 26.05 -48.23 -25.61
CA TYR A 3 25.90 -46.80 -25.35
C TYR A 3 24.66 -46.47 -24.51
N LEU A 4 24.85 -45.47 -23.66
CA LEU A 4 23.87 -44.55 -23.08
C LEU A 4 23.15 -43.78 -24.20
N ILE A 5 21.82 -43.64 -24.18
CA ILE A 5 21.15 -42.46 -24.79
C ILE A 5 20.09 -41.95 -23.81
N LEU A 6 20.40 -40.77 -23.31
CA LEU A 6 19.63 -39.88 -22.45
C LEU A 6 18.41 -39.31 -23.20
N SER A 7 17.35 -39.02 -22.43
CA SER A 7 16.55 -37.77 -22.41
C SER A 7 16.18 -37.12 -23.75
N THR A 8 14.90 -36.80 -24.01
CA THR A 8 14.35 -35.52 -23.57
C THR A 8 12.82 -35.57 -23.42
N ALA A 9 12.34 -35.46 -22.18
CA ALA A 9 10.97 -35.03 -21.93
C ALA A 9 10.89 -33.52 -22.21
N LEU A 10 10.12 -33.12 -23.24
CA LEU A 10 9.73 -31.73 -23.44
C LEU A 10 8.78 -31.32 -22.30
N LEU A 11 9.34 -30.74 -21.24
CA LEU A 11 8.56 -29.87 -20.35
C LEU A 11 8.37 -28.54 -21.08
N SER A 12 7.22 -28.40 -21.73
CA SER A 12 6.70 -27.10 -22.17
C SER A 12 6.28 -26.30 -20.93
N SER A 13 7.23 -25.63 -20.31
CA SER A 13 6.98 -24.67 -19.25
C SER A 13 6.21 -23.49 -19.83
N LEU A 14 4.88 -23.49 -19.67
CA LEU A 14 4.05 -22.31 -19.82
C LEU A 14 4.55 -21.27 -18.81
N LEU A 15 5.35 -20.32 -19.28
CA LEU A 15 5.65 -19.10 -18.55
C LEU A 15 4.35 -18.29 -18.47
N VAL A 16 3.59 -18.51 -17.41
CA VAL A 16 2.50 -17.62 -17.03
C VAL A 16 3.15 -16.34 -16.52
N SER A 17 3.27 -15.36 -17.41
CA SER A 17 3.71 -14.00 -17.10
C SER A 17 2.75 -13.42 -16.05
N VAL A 18 3.16 -13.44 -14.78
CA VAL A 18 2.50 -12.71 -13.70
C VAL A 18 2.80 -11.22 -13.90
N GLY A 19 2.09 -10.60 -14.84
CA GLY A 19 2.24 -9.21 -15.24
C GLY A 19 1.00 -8.40 -14.89
N TYR A 20 0.67 -8.30 -13.61
CA TYR A 20 -0.34 -7.35 -13.12
C TYR A 20 0.31 -6.50 -12.03
N CYS A 21 0.11 -5.17 -12.12
CA CYS A 21 0.68 -4.08 -11.30
C CYS A 21 2.03 -3.48 -11.77
N SER A 22 2.11 -2.88 -12.96
CA SER A 22 3.31 -2.08 -13.33
C SER A 22 3.05 -0.77 -14.09
N ALA A 23 1.86 -0.56 -14.67
CA ALA A 23 1.61 0.66 -15.44
C ALA A 23 1.49 1.91 -14.54
N GLY A 24 0.74 1.83 -13.44
CA GLY A 24 0.54 2.96 -12.53
C GLY A 24 1.83 3.42 -11.82
N ASP A 25 2.61 2.45 -11.33
CA ASP A 25 3.83 2.75 -10.57
C ASP A 25 4.93 3.37 -11.45
N LYS A 26 5.00 3.02 -12.74
CA LYS A 26 5.94 3.65 -13.68
C LYS A 26 5.59 5.10 -13.94
N THR A 27 4.32 5.41 -14.22
CA THR A 27 3.87 6.80 -14.42
C THR A 27 4.03 7.63 -13.15
N ALA A 28 3.79 7.04 -11.97
CA ALA A 28 4.02 7.71 -10.70
C ALA A 28 5.51 8.01 -10.48
N SER A 29 6.39 7.06 -10.80
CA SER A 29 7.84 7.26 -10.64
C SER A 29 8.39 8.32 -11.61
N GLU A 30 7.87 8.39 -12.85
CA GLU A 30 8.24 9.45 -13.79
C GLU A 30 7.78 10.84 -13.32
N LYS A 31 6.58 10.92 -12.71
CA LYS A 31 5.99 12.19 -12.27
C LYS A 31 6.55 12.69 -10.94
N PHE A 32 6.80 11.80 -9.98
CA PHE A 32 7.16 12.14 -8.60
C PHE A 32 8.56 11.67 -8.19
N GLY A 33 9.25 10.91 -9.05
CA GLY A 33 10.59 10.38 -8.78
C GLY A 33 10.56 9.14 -7.88
N ALA A 34 11.32 9.21 -6.78
CA ALA A 34 11.44 8.11 -5.83
C ALA A 34 10.17 7.94 -4.99
N SER A 35 9.94 6.73 -4.47
CA SER A 35 8.81 6.45 -3.58
C SER A 35 8.83 7.35 -2.33
N PRO A 36 7.71 8.05 -2.01
CA PRO A 36 7.61 8.85 -0.78
C PRO A 36 7.52 7.99 0.48
N HIS A 37 7.28 6.68 0.37
CA HIS A 37 7.07 5.78 1.50
C HIS A 37 8.38 5.22 2.09
N THR A 38 9.44 6.03 2.08
CA THR A 38 10.75 5.68 2.64
C THR A 38 11.15 6.68 3.73
N GLU A 39 12.14 6.34 4.57
CA GLU A 39 12.60 7.24 5.63
C GLU A 39 13.16 8.57 5.10
N THR A 40 13.65 8.56 3.86
CA THR A 40 14.20 9.72 3.13
C THR A 40 13.23 10.25 2.07
N GLY A 41 11.98 9.76 2.04
CA GLY A 41 10.99 10.18 1.05
C GLY A 41 10.56 11.63 1.25
N ASP A 42 10.19 12.31 0.15
CA ASP A 42 9.65 13.66 0.21
C ASP A 42 8.25 13.65 0.83
N CYS A 43 8.17 14.12 2.07
CA CYS A 43 6.91 14.18 2.82
C CYS A 43 5.89 15.12 2.18
N THR A 44 6.32 16.11 1.39
CA THR A 44 5.42 17.10 0.77
C THR A 44 4.59 16.52 -0.37
N ILE A 45 4.91 15.30 -0.85
CA ILE A 45 4.06 14.59 -1.82
C ILE A 45 2.69 14.27 -1.21
N CYS A 46 2.65 13.96 0.09
CA CYS A 46 1.40 13.61 0.77
C CYS A 46 0.94 14.67 1.77
N HIS A 47 1.86 15.28 2.50
CA HIS A 47 1.57 16.18 3.60
C HIS A 47 1.65 17.65 3.21
N LEU A 48 0.84 18.46 3.88
CA LEU A 48 0.84 19.92 3.69
C LEU A 48 2.16 20.59 4.12
N TYR A 49 2.95 19.93 4.97
CA TYR A 49 4.17 20.47 5.54
C TYR A 49 5.39 19.61 5.23
N SER A 50 6.57 20.22 5.26
CA SER A 50 7.85 19.54 5.00
C SER A 50 8.23 18.55 6.09
N ALA A 51 9.16 17.65 5.78
CA ALA A 51 9.71 16.71 6.75
C ALA A 51 10.31 17.42 7.98
N GLU A 52 10.97 18.58 7.78
CA GLU A 52 11.52 19.39 8.87
C GLU A 52 10.43 19.86 9.84
N THR A 53 9.33 20.43 9.31
CA THR A 53 8.20 20.86 10.14
C THR A 53 7.54 19.68 10.84
N LEU A 54 7.30 18.57 10.13
CA LEU A 54 6.61 17.39 10.67
C LEU A 54 7.42 16.63 11.73
N ARG A 55 8.75 16.72 11.68
CA ARG A 55 9.67 16.10 12.65
C ARG A 55 9.99 17.02 13.82
N SER A 56 9.55 18.28 13.78
CA SER A 56 9.74 19.24 14.88
C SER A 56 9.08 18.75 16.17
N TRP A 57 9.74 19.03 17.30
CA TRP A 57 9.26 18.66 18.63
C TRP A 57 7.92 19.32 19.01
N PHE A 58 7.66 20.53 18.49
CA PHE A 58 6.50 21.34 18.87
C PHE A 58 5.28 21.17 17.96
N VAL A 59 5.31 20.23 17.01
CA VAL A 59 4.23 20.08 16.04
C VAL A 59 3.15 19.12 16.55
N PHE A 60 1.90 19.58 16.52
CA PHE A 60 0.76 18.80 16.98
C PHE A 60 0.47 17.61 16.06
N GLY A 61 -0.06 16.53 16.63
CA GLY A 61 -0.45 15.34 15.87
C GLY A 61 -1.52 15.61 14.82
N SER A 62 -2.40 16.60 15.03
CA SER A 62 -3.38 17.05 14.02
C SER A 62 -2.69 17.67 12.81
N THR A 63 -1.67 18.51 13.01
CA THR A 63 -0.86 19.09 11.93
C THR A 63 -0.14 18.00 11.13
N LYS A 64 0.37 16.95 11.80
CA LYS A 64 1.00 15.81 11.12
C LYS A 64 0.05 15.05 10.20
N LYS A 65 -1.26 15.14 10.43
CA LYS A 65 -2.29 14.48 9.62
C LYS A 65 -2.84 15.36 8.49
N LEU A 66 -2.40 16.61 8.36
CA LEU A 66 -2.82 17.48 7.26
C LEU A 66 -2.15 17.03 5.95
N LEU A 67 -2.98 16.72 4.97
CA LEU A 67 -2.57 16.19 3.66
C LEU A 67 -2.83 17.23 2.56
N ASN A 68 -2.11 17.11 1.44
CA ASN A 68 -2.27 17.95 0.23
C ASN A 68 -3.51 17.62 -0.60
N GLY A 69 -4.59 17.21 0.06
CA GLY A 69 -5.84 16.77 -0.56
C GLY A 69 -6.60 15.85 0.37
N ASN A 70 -7.71 15.29 -0.13
CA ASN A 70 -8.38 14.25 0.62
C ASN A 70 -7.52 12.97 0.65
N LEU A 71 -7.71 12.16 1.70
CA LEU A 71 -6.85 11.01 1.99
C LEU A 71 -6.79 10.00 0.85
N ASN A 72 -7.90 9.71 0.18
CA ASN A 72 -7.92 8.74 -0.92
C ASN A 72 -7.36 9.33 -2.22
N GLU A 73 -7.53 10.62 -2.46
CA GLU A 73 -7.00 11.35 -3.62
C GLU A 73 -5.48 11.43 -3.59
N VAL A 74 -4.90 11.73 -2.44
CA VAL A 74 -3.43 11.74 -2.26
C VAL A 74 -2.82 10.39 -2.64
N CYS A 75 -3.43 9.27 -2.24
CA CYS A 75 -2.97 7.94 -2.65
C CYS A 75 -3.16 7.70 -4.16
N ARG A 76 -4.30 8.12 -4.72
CA ARG A 76 -4.64 7.88 -6.13
C ARG A 76 -3.81 8.72 -7.10
N ASN A 77 -3.18 9.81 -6.66
CA ASN A 77 -2.22 10.57 -7.45
C ASN A 77 -1.08 9.70 -7.99
N CYS A 78 -0.71 8.65 -7.27
CA CYS A 78 0.32 7.68 -7.67
C CYS A 78 -0.27 6.32 -8.07
N HIS A 79 -1.21 5.78 -7.28
CA HIS A 79 -1.62 4.38 -7.43
C HIS A 79 -2.80 4.12 -8.40
N GLY A 80 -3.36 5.17 -9.02
CA GLY A 80 -4.48 5.03 -9.95
C GLY A 80 -5.80 4.64 -9.28
N SER A 81 -6.90 4.63 -10.04
CA SER A 81 -8.26 4.44 -9.52
C SER A 81 -8.57 3.01 -9.07
N GLY A 82 -7.81 2.02 -9.53
CA GLY A 82 -7.96 0.62 -9.15
C GLY A 82 -7.29 0.25 -7.81
N PHE A 83 -6.54 1.19 -7.21
CA PHE A 83 -5.85 0.94 -5.95
C PHE A 83 -6.78 1.04 -4.75
N GLY A 84 -6.67 0.08 -3.84
CA GLY A 84 -7.49 -0.02 -2.63
C GLY A 84 -8.86 -0.62 -2.91
N HIS A 85 -8.98 -1.95 -2.77
CA HIS A 85 -10.27 -2.60 -2.89
C HIS A 85 -11.20 -2.17 -1.74
N GLY A 86 -12.45 -1.85 -2.07
CA GLY A 86 -13.47 -1.48 -1.08
C GLY A 86 -13.38 -0.05 -0.53
N VAL A 87 -12.39 0.75 -0.92
CA VAL A 87 -12.31 2.18 -0.56
C VAL A 87 -13.58 2.91 -0.99
N GLY A 88 -14.13 3.74 -0.10
CA GLY A 88 -15.41 4.43 -0.28
C GLY A 88 -16.65 3.58 0.02
N LYS A 89 -16.50 2.28 0.31
CA LYS A 89 -17.63 1.46 0.77
C LYS A 89 -17.82 1.62 2.27
N LYS A 90 -19.08 1.67 2.71
CA LYS A 90 -19.46 1.43 4.11
C LYS A 90 -19.44 -0.06 4.38
N THR A 91 -18.87 -0.45 5.51
CA THR A 91 -18.87 -1.85 5.95
C THR A 91 -19.80 -2.04 7.13
N LYS A 92 -20.54 -3.16 7.13
CA LYS A 92 -21.29 -3.63 8.30
C LYS A 92 -20.43 -4.53 9.21
N VAL A 93 -19.26 -4.92 8.72
CA VAL A 93 -18.35 -5.88 9.33
C VAL A 93 -16.99 -5.21 9.51
N ASN A 94 -16.53 -5.10 10.75
CA ASN A 94 -15.25 -4.52 11.09
C ASN A 94 -14.75 -5.14 12.40
N HIS A 95 -14.52 -6.45 12.38
CA HIS A 95 -14.24 -7.23 13.59
C HIS A 95 -12.98 -6.77 14.33
N ALA A 96 -12.04 -6.17 13.61
CA ALA A 96 -10.78 -5.68 14.16
C ALA A 96 -10.86 -4.23 14.70
N ASN A 97 -12.04 -3.58 14.67
CA ASN A 97 -12.21 -2.17 15.00
C ASN A 97 -11.25 -1.26 14.21
N LEU A 98 -11.11 -1.51 12.91
CA LEU A 98 -10.30 -0.70 12.01
C LEU A 98 -10.85 0.73 11.92
N PRO A 99 -10.00 1.76 11.82
CA PRO A 99 -10.45 3.13 11.66
C PRO A 99 -11.23 3.31 10.35
N LEU A 100 -12.41 3.91 10.41
CA LEU A 100 -13.18 4.35 9.26
C LEU A 100 -13.17 5.88 9.21
N ASN A 101 -13.55 6.47 8.07
CA ASN A 101 -13.75 7.92 8.02
C ASN A 101 -15.01 8.33 8.82
N HIS A 102 -15.28 9.64 8.88
CA HIS A 102 -16.43 10.20 9.60
C HIS A 102 -17.79 9.70 9.09
N ASP A 103 -17.88 9.26 7.83
CA ASP A 103 -19.07 8.69 7.21
C ASP A 103 -19.22 7.17 7.41
N GLY A 104 -18.25 6.55 8.08
CA GLY A 104 -18.19 5.09 8.28
C GLY A 104 -17.69 4.32 7.05
N GLU A 105 -16.91 4.95 6.17
CA GLU A 105 -16.38 4.35 4.95
C GLU A 105 -14.92 3.92 5.10
N ILE A 106 -14.57 2.89 4.32
CA ILE A 106 -13.20 2.38 4.17
C ILE A 106 -12.35 3.39 3.40
N THR A 107 -11.11 3.59 3.86
CA THR A 107 -10.14 4.54 3.30
C THR A 107 -8.76 3.91 3.17
N CYS A 108 -7.91 4.44 2.28
CA CYS A 108 -6.58 3.90 2.03
C CYS A 108 -5.69 3.94 3.29
N ALA A 109 -5.25 5.13 3.70
CA ALA A 109 -4.25 5.35 4.76
C ALA A 109 -4.80 5.37 6.20
N THR A 110 -6.12 5.28 6.39
CA THR A 110 -6.73 5.21 7.72
C THR A 110 -7.23 3.81 8.04
N THR A 111 -7.89 3.12 7.10
CA THR A 111 -8.48 1.80 7.37
C THR A 111 -7.47 0.67 7.15
N CYS A 112 -6.88 0.57 5.95
CA CYS A 112 -6.10 -0.59 5.56
C CYS A 112 -4.59 -0.37 5.72
N HIS A 113 -4.11 0.79 5.28
CA HIS A 113 -2.69 1.10 5.25
C HIS A 113 -2.26 2.06 6.36
N ASP A 114 -0.99 1.98 6.74
CA ASP A 114 -0.27 2.91 7.59
C ASP A 114 1.10 3.19 6.95
N MET A 115 1.24 4.36 6.32
CA MET A 115 2.44 4.77 5.58
C MET A 115 3.67 4.93 6.48
N HIS A 116 3.49 4.94 7.80
CA HIS A 116 4.56 5.07 8.79
C HIS A 116 4.63 3.86 9.72
N VAL A 117 4.16 2.69 9.25
CA VAL A 117 4.25 1.44 10.01
C VAL A 117 5.69 1.13 10.44
N ARG A 118 5.88 0.82 11.73
CA ARG A 118 7.15 0.39 12.32
C ARG A 118 6.98 -1.02 12.85
N THR A 119 7.38 -2.01 12.06
CA THR A 119 7.17 -3.44 12.31
C THR A 119 8.31 -4.25 11.71
N GLU A 120 8.61 -5.44 12.22
CA GLU A 120 9.58 -6.35 11.59
C GLU A 120 8.97 -7.26 10.51
N ASP A 121 7.64 -7.29 10.41
CA ASP A 121 6.94 -8.02 9.36
C ASP A 121 7.21 -7.39 7.98
N GLN A 122 7.88 -8.13 7.11
CA GLN A 122 8.27 -7.68 5.77
C GLN A 122 7.08 -7.44 4.85
N LYS A 123 6.01 -8.26 4.94
CA LYS A 123 4.81 -8.07 4.12
C LYS A 123 4.07 -6.81 4.57
N GLN A 124 3.95 -6.63 5.89
CA GLN A 124 3.34 -5.44 6.46
C GLN A 124 4.12 -4.18 6.10
N LYS A 125 5.47 -4.22 6.15
CA LYS A 125 6.36 -3.14 5.68
C LYS A 125 6.15 -2.85 4.19
N TYR A 126 6.22 -3.88 3.34
CA TYR A 126 6.15 -3.73 1.88
C TYR A 126 4.83 -3.12 1.40
N PHE A 127 3.70 -3.58 1.95
CA PHE A 127 2.38 -3.07 1.60
C PHE A 127 1.93 -1.91 2.50
N HIS A 128 2.77 -1.46 3.43
CA HIS A 128 2.44 -0.48 4.46
C HIS A 128 1.09 -0.78 5.13
N LEU A 129 0.84 -2.02 5.54
CA LEU A 129 -0.44 -2.40 6.15
C LEU A 129 -0.50 -1.96 7.61
N ARG A 130 -1.66 -1.47 8.06
CA ARG A 130 -1.87 -1.05 9.46
C ARG A 130 -1.77 -2.22 10.44
N ARG A 131 -2.06 -3.44 9.97
CA ARG A 131 -1.97 -4.70 10.73
C ARG A 131 -1.40 -5.81 9.85
N PRO A 132 -0.95 -6.94 10.43
CA PRO A 132 -0.57 -8.12 9.66
C PRO A 132 -1.68 -8.54 8.70
N PHE A 133 -1.28 -8.93 7.49
CA PHE A 133 -2.18 -9.21 6.35
C PHE A 133 -3.38 -10.07 6.75
N ASP A 134 -3.12 -11.22 7.39
CA ASP A 134 -4.16 -12.16 7.78
C ASP A 134 -5.20 -11.48 8.66
N SER A 135 -4.76 -10.82 9.74
CA SER A 135 -5.65 -10.13 10.68
C SER A 135 -6.44 -8.96 10.07
N LEU A 136 -5.88 -8.29 9.05
CA LEU A 136 -6.51 -7.14 8.42
C LEU A 136 -7.60 -7.58 7.46
N CYS A 137 -7.27 -8.45 6.52
CA CYS A 137 -8.17 -8.85 5.45
C CYS A 137 -9.33 -9.70 5.98
N ILE A 138 -9.06 -10.67 6.85
CA ILE A 138 -10.13 -11.52 7.42
C ILE A 138 -11.10 -10.74 8.33
N SER A 139 -10.72 -9.55 8.80
CA SER A 139 -11.62 -8.73 9.61
C SER A 139 -12.84 -8.20 8.86
N CYS A 140 -12.78 -8.23 7.53
CA CYS A 140 -13.84 -7.79 6.61
C CYS A 140 -14.28 -8.90 5.63
N HIS A 141 -13.51 -9.97 5.52
CA HIS A 141 -13.79 -11.12 4.66
C HIS A 141 -14.04 -12.34 5.54
N ASP A 142 -15.29 -12.76 5.66
CA ASP A 142 -15.62 -14.06 6.21
C ASP A 142 -15.10 -15.14 5.26
N THR A 143 -14.41 -16.12 5.83
CA THR A 143 -14.12 -17.42 5.20
C THR A 143 -15.25 -18.38 5.45
#